data_AF-A0A944TRW8-F1
#
_entry.id   AF-A0A944TRW8-F1
#
_cell.length_a   1.000
_cell.length_b   1.000
_cell.length_c   1.000
_cell.angle_alpha   90.00
_cell.angle_beta   90.00
_cell.angle_gamma   90.00
#
_symmetry.space_group_name_H-M   'P 1'
#
loop_
_entity.id
_entity.type
_entity.pdbx_description
1 polymer ?
#
loop_
_entity_poly.entity_id
_entity_poly.type
_entity_poly.pdbx_seq_one_letter_code
_entity_poly.pdbx_strand_id
1 'polypeptide(L)'
;MACLLIFFSLSARAVSLREIQDVRLAKAELAQSDGNTKVALKLISKNLDRKNFHLDSYLFLAKYHLRIGNIPKGLRVYYFAIKRLHGKDIINIKIKGSIFKYLSQIEPPSREALKLYYTIAQTYFNIFEEGIYADKFGHQLLRLAHKYFQVCSYYRYSLPSTKLYIAQVRSHQDKHLSAVEYLIEAQDLFRELGEAENKSSLNKIDVLLGESLIKDGQAESGLIFLKGIYLDPKANSSLKQYANAYIDALATSYLAASFSFNRKLNTNIHELSNFDLNQEFDSDTFIEKEAWVDSKNFNLFYNTSKWNNFSSVMVLNILDETTTNRDLRAKDLRSYSFGLDLKYDNLKKSLFKLKYSYNQLYLKDSAAGKLAKVSTSHNLTPQYIYTLKRGTLTYGIPVTSTYSGSQHAQTSEGFSVSYTPFWHNKYLSPTFSFDYIREDEEDDSPDSNQFVLSISNHSAISDRHSFFTTFTFVANNNREDTTAYKESNLNWSYNYLVPWVKNLSLNATYDYRYRDNHVETATVVTLYSGGISYTF
;
A
#
# COMPACT_ATOMS: atom_id res chain seq x y z
N MET A 1 79.95 30.41 -15.14
CA MET A 1 78.98 30.29 -16.24
C MET A 1 78.27 28.96 -16.02
N ALA A 2 77.19 28.97 -15.22
CA ALA A 2 75.82 28.87 -15.71
C ALA A 2 75.55 27.47 -16.34
N CYS A 3 74.64 26.60 -15.91
CA CYS A 3 73.51 26.59 -14.99
C CYS A 3 73.23 25.09 -14.75
N LEU A 4 73.16 24.51 -13.55
CA LEU A 4 72.05 24.61 -12.58
C LEU A 4 70.66 24.46 -13.25
N LEU A 5 69.91 23.41 -12.83
CA LEU A 5 68.46 23.19 -13.04
C LEU A 5 68.00 22.17 -14.09
N ILE A 6 68.51 20.93 -14.07
CA ILE A 6 67.64 19.74 -14.26
C ILE A 6 68.13 18.61 -13.33
N PHE A 7 68.50 18.94 -12.09
CA PHE A 7 67.73 18.55 -10.90
C PHE A 7 66.20 18.77 -10.99
N PHE A 8 65.54 18.21 -12.02
CA PHE A 8 64.13 17.82 -11.94
C PHE A 8 64.13 16.34 -11.58
N SER A 9 64.17 15.98 -10.30
CA SER A 9 62.96 15.84 -9.48
C SER A 9 61.91 14.87 -10.03
N LEU A 10 62.30 13.88 -10.86
CA LEU A 10 61.62 12.59 -10.80
C LEU A 10 62.16 11.83 -9.60
N SER A 11 61.75 12.30 -8.42
CA SER A 11 61.58 11.44 -7.28
C SER A 11 60.74 10.25 -7.76
N ALA A 12 61.41 9.16 -8.10
CA ALA A 12 60.83 7.83 -8.02
C ALA A 12 60.44 7.65 -6.55
N ARG A 13 59.31 8.26 -6.17
CA ARG A 13 58.60 7.90 -4.94
C ARG A 13 58.37 6.41 -5.11
N ALA A 14 59.10 5.62 -4.34
CA ALA A 14 58.88 4.19 -4.26
C ALA A 14 57.38 4.01 -4.03
N VAL A 15 56.68 3.55 -5.08
CA VAL A 15 55.22 3.38 -5.03
C VAL A 15 54.96 2.47 -3.84
N SER A 16 54.23 2.98 -2.86
CA SER A 16 54.03 2.26 -1.62
C SER A 16 53.32 0.94 -1.94
N LEU A 17 53.61 -0.11 -1.17
CA LEU A 17 52.95 -1.40 -1.36
C LEU A 17 51.42 -1.27 -1.32
N ARG A 18 50.91 -0.31 -0.54
CA ARG A 18 49.49 0.03 -0.45
C ARG A 18 48.94 0.57 -1.77
N GLU A 19 49.60 1.55 -2.39
CA GLU A 19 49.21 2.06 -3.72
C GLU A 19 49.20 0.95 -4.79
N ILE A 20 50.15 0.02 -4.73
CA ILE A 20 50.16 -1.14 -5.64
C ILE A 20 48.94 -2.05 -5.39
N GLN A 21 48.57 -2.26 -4.11
CA GLN A 21 47.39 -3.03 -3.75
C GLN A 21 46.10 -2.33 -4.21
N ASP A 22 46.00 -1.01 -4.05
CA ASP A 22 44.87 -0.20 -4.52
C ASP A 22 44.69 -0.26 -6.03
N VAL A 23 45.77 -0.11 -6.80
CA VAL A 23 45.73 -0.24 -8.28
C VAL A 23 45.27 -1.63 -8.71
N ARG A 24 45.68 -2.68 -8.00
CA ARG A 24 45.23 -4.05 -8.29
C ARG A 24 43.77 -4.27 -7.94
N LEU A 25 43.28 -3.67 -6.84
CA LEU A 25 41.88 -3.70 -6.47
C LEU A 25 41.02 -3.01 -7.54
N ALA A 26 41.39 -1.80 -7.97
CA ALA A 26 40.67 -1.08 -9.01
C ALA A 26 40.60 -1.89 -10.33
N LYS A 27 41.72 -2.51 -10.74
CA LYS A 27 41.73 -3.41 -11.91
C LYS A 27 40.87 -4.66 -11.71
N ALA A 28 40.79 -5.19 -10.49
CA ALA A 28 39.94 -6.33 -10.19
C ALA A 28 38.46 -5.96 -10.22
N GLU A 29 38.08 -4.78 -9.74
CA GLU A 29 36.70 -4.27 -9.81
C GLU A 29 36.24 -4.07 -11.26
N LEU A 30 37.10 -3.50 -12.12
CA LEU A 30 36.85 -3.38 -13.56
C LEU A 30 36.72 -4.76 -14.23
N ALA A 31 37.65 -5.68 -13.97
CA ALA A 31 37.57 -7.03 -14.51
C ALA A 31 36.28 -7.75 -14.06
N GLN A 32 35.78 -7.46 -12.86
CA GLN A 32 34.53 -8.01 -12.36
C GLN A 32 33.29 -7.39 -13.02
N SER A 33 33.30 -6.07 -13.31
CA SER A 33 32.21 -5.42 -14.06
C SER A 33 32.12 -5.94 -15.50
N ASP A 34 33.27 -6.27 -16.09
CA ASP A 34 33.37 -6.81 -17.46
C ASP A 34 33.04 -8.32 -17.53
N GLY A 35 32.58 -8.92 -16.42
CA GLY A 35 32.24 -10.34 -16.33
C GLY A 35 33.45 -11.28 -16.19
N ASN A 36 34.69 -10.77 -16.23
CA ASN A 36 35.92 -11.56 -16.17
C ASN A 36 36.37 -11.87 -14.72
N THR A 37 35.53 -12.64 -14.02
CA THR A 37 35.69 -12.97 -12.59
C THR A 37 37.01 -13.69 -12.28
N LYS A 38 37.50 -14.56 -13.18
CA LYS A 38 38.77 -15.28 -12.95
C LYS A 38 39.97 -14.34 -12.88
N VAL A 39 39.99 -13.32 -13.75
CA VAL A 39 41.05 -12.29 -13.76
C VAL A 39 40.96 -11.43 -12.50
N ALA A 40 39.75 -11.01 -12.11
CA ALA A 40 39.52 -10.26 -10.88
C ALA A 40 40.08 -11.00 -9.65
N LEU A 41 39.72 -12.28 -9.47
CA LEU A 41 40.20 -13.07 -8.34
C LEU A 41 41.72 -13.30 -8.35
N LYS A 42 42.34 -13.46 -9.53
CA LYS A 42 43.79 -13.59 -9.69
C LYS A 42 44.53 -12.30 -9.32
N LEU A 43 43.93 -11.14 -9.58
CA LEU A 43 44.48 -9.84 -9.16
C LEU A 43 44.38 -9.67 -7.63
N ILE A 44 43.21 -9.99 -7.07
CA ILE A 44 42.98 -9.91 -5.62
C ILE A 44 43.86 -10.89 -4.85
N SER A 45 44.09 -12.11 -5.34
CA SER A 45 44.95 -13.08 -4.67
C SER A 45 46.38 -12.57 -4.46
N LYS A 46 46.87 -11.67 -5.32
CA LYS A 46 48.18 -11.01 -5.17
C LYS A 46 48.19 -9.92 -4.08
N ASN A 47 47.02 -9.49 -3.62
CA ASN A 47 46.86 -8.54 -2.51
C ASN A 47 46.61 -9.25 -1.17
N LEU A 48 46.29 -10.55 -1.17
CA LEU A 48 46.04 -11.34 0.03
C LEU A 48 47.36 -11.79 0.67
N ASP A 49 48.09 -10.85 1.25
CA ASP A 49 49.29 -11.12 2.05
C ASP A 49 48.94 -11.17 3.54
N ARG A 50 49.60 -12.08 4.28
CA ARG A 50 49.51 -12.20 5.74
C ARG A 50 50.31 -11.13 6.47
N LYS A 51 51.37 -10.58 5.86
CA LYS A 51 52.22 -9.54 6.45
C LYS A 51 51.68 -8.14 6.15
N ASN A 52 51.20 -7.92 4.93
CA ASN A 52 50.70 -6.62 4.46
C ASN A 52 49.18 -6.66 4.28
N PHE A 53 48.46 -6.39 5.37
CA PHE A 53 47.00 -6.45 5.40
C PHE A 53 46.36 -5.31 4.61
N HIS A 54 45.61 -5.64 3.56
CA HIS A 54 44.85 -4.70 2.74
C HIS A 54 43.35 -4.91 2.89
N LEU A 55 42.70 -4.17 3.80
CA LEU A 55 41.30 -4.37 4.18
C LEU A 55 40.37 -4.48 2.96
N ASP A 56 40.46 -3.55 2.02
CA ASP A 56 39.52 -3.47 0.89
C ASP A 56 39.60 -4.69 -0.04
N SER A 57 40.78 -5.30 -0.18
CA SER A 57 40.93 -6.56 -0.93
C SER A 57 40.20 -7.73 -0.25
N TYR A 58 40.21 -7.78 1.09
CA TYR A 58 39.46 -8.79 1.84
C TYR A 58 37.95 -8.49 1.79
N LEU A 59 37.53 -7.22 1.83
CA LEU A 59 36.12 -6.84 1.69
C LEU A 59 35.57 -7.19 0.31
N PHE A 60 36.35 -6.97 -0.75
CA PHE A 60 36.02 -7.39 -2.11
C PHE A 60 35.78 -8.90 -2.17
N LEU A 61 36.72 -9.70 -1.62
CA LEU A 61 36.61 -11.16 -1.62
C LEU A 61 35.40 -11.66 -0.82
N ALA A 62 35.12 -11.04 0.33
CA ALA A 62 33.95 -11.38 1.14
C ALA A 62 32.64 -11.13 0.38
N LYS A 63 32.50 -9.93 -0.23
CA LYS A 63 31.33 -9.56 -1.05
C LYS A 63 31.15 -10.49 -2.24
N TYR A 64 32.25 -10.87 -2.91
CA TYR A 64 32.21 -11.84 -4.00
C TYR A 64 31.60 -13.18 -3.55
N HIS A 65 32.09 -13.74 -2.44
CA HIS A 65 31.57 -15.01 -1.93
C HIS A 65 30.10 -14.94 -1.50
N LEU A 66 29.68 -13.82 -0.90
CA LEU A 66 28.27 -13.60 -0.55
C LEU A 66 27.39 -13.55 -1.81
N ARG A 67 27.82 -12.82 -2.85
CA ARG A 67 27.06 -12.67 -4.10
C ARG A 67 26.84 -13.99 -4.84
N ILE A 68 27.80 -14.91 -4.80
CA ILE A 68 27.67 -16.25 -5.42
C ILE A 68 26.98 -17.28 -4.50
N GLY A 69 26.37 -16.84 -3.39
CA GLY A 69 25.66 -17.70 -2.43
C GLY A 69 26.55 -18.48 -1.47
N ASN A 70 27.88 -18.30 -1.49
CA ASN A 70 28.80 -18.99 -0.56
C ASN A 70 28.96 -18.21 0.76
N ILE A 71 27.86 -18.16 1.52
CA ILE A 71 27.73 -17.41 2.77
C ILE A 71 28.82 -17.76 3.79
N PRO A 72 29.12 -19.04 4.09
CA PRO A 72 30.13 -19.38 5.09
C PRO A 72 31.53 -18.89 4.73
N LYS A 73 31.91 -18.91 3.44
CA LYS A 73 33.21 -18.38 3.01
C LYS A 73 33.27 -16.87 3.14
N GLY A 74 32.22 -16.16 2.71
CA GLY A 74 32.14 -14.69 2.85
C GLY A 74 32.31 -14.24 4.31
N LEU A 75 31.55 -14.87 5.22
CA LEU A 75 31.64 -14.57 6.66
C LEU A 75 33.02 -14.89 7.24
N ARG A 76 33.66 -16.00 6.86
CA ARG A 76 35.03 -16.33 7.30
C ARG A 76 36.04 -15.26 6.90
N VAL A 77 35.89 -14.66 5.71
CA VAL A 77 36.76 -13.57 5.26
C VAL A 77 36.56 -12.33 6.14
N TYR A 78 35.31 -11.96 6.45
CA TYR A 78 35.04 -10.87 7.40
C TYR A 78 35.62 -11.13 8.79
N TYR A 79 35.48 -12.34 9.32
CA TYR A 79 36.07 -12.73 10.61
C TYR A 79 37.59 -12.61 10.62
N PHE A 80 38.24 -13.00 9.52
CA PHE A 80 39.69 -12.85 9.38
C PHE A 80 40.09 -11.36 9.39
N ALA A 81 39.35 -10.51 8.68
CA ALA A 81 39.61 -9.08 8.64
C ALA A 81 39.43 -8.41 10.01
N ILE A 82 38.35 -8.72 10.76
CA ILE A 82 38.18 -8.23 12.14
C ILE A 82 39.34 -8.68 13.03
N LYS A 83 39.74 -9.95 12.95
CA LYS A 83 40.83 -10.48 13.75
C LYS A 83 42.15 -9.74 13.52
N ARG A 84 42.35 -9.18 12.32
CA ARG A 84 43.52 -8.35 11.99
C ARG A 84 43.38 -6.91 12.46
N LEU A 85 42.18 -6.33 12.38
CA LEU A 85 41.94 -4.95 12.77
C LEU A 85 41.81 -4.73 14.28
N HIS A 86 41.27 -5.70 15.02
CA HIS A 86 40.86 -5.54 16.42
C HIS A 86 41.08 -6.78 17.30
N GLY A 87 41.67 -7.85 16.77
CA GLY A 87 41.91 -9.07 17.54
C GLY A 87 40.67 -9.97 17.71
N LYS A 88 40.75 -10.93 18.65
CA LYS A 88 39.76 -12.01 18.80
C LYS A 88 38.72 -11.78 19.89
N ASP A 89 38.89 -10.74 20.72
CA ASP A 89 38.18 -10.64 21.99
C ASP A 89 36.68 -10.56 21.79
N ILE A 90 36.22 -9.66 20.91
CA ILE A 90 34.79 -9.52 20.56
C ILE A 90 34.26 -10.77 19.84
N ILE A 91 35.05 -11.46 19.02
CA ILE A 91 34.61 -12.66 18.30
C ILE A 91 34.22 -13.76 19.31
N ASN A 92 35.01 -13.94 20.36
CA ASN A 92 34.87 -15.05 21.30
C ASN A 92 33.81 -14.83 22.41
N ILE A 93 33.27 -13.62 22.57
CA ILE A 93 32.25 -13.34 23.58
C ILE A 93 31.02 -14.24 23.37
N LYS A 94 30.72 -15.07 24.37
CA LYS A 94 29.48 -15.86 24.45
C LYS A 94 28.37 -14.98 25.04
N ILE A 95 27.26 -14.88 24.32
CA ILE A 95 26.10 -14.03 24.65
C ILE A 95 25.29 -14.72 25.75
N LYS A 96 25.75 -14.63 27.01
CA LYS A 96 25.03 -15.15 28.19
C LYS A 96 24.78 -14.08 29.27
N GLY A 97 25.20 -12.83 29.06
CA GLY A 97 25.02 -11.71 30.01
C GLY A 97 25.15 -10.35 29.33
N SER A 98 25.22 -9.25 30.11
CA SER A 98 25.38 -7.89 29.59
C SER A 98 26.73 -7.73 28.90
N ILE A 99 26.70 -7.64 27.56
CA ILE A 99 27.89 -7.45 26.72
C ILE A 99 28.67 -6.17 27.12
N PHE A 100 27.98 -5.16 27.65
CA PHE A 100 28.58 -3.87 28.02
C PHE A 100 29.65 -3.99 29.11
N LYS A 101 29.48 -4.89 30.09
CA LYS A 101 30.50 -5.13 31.11
C LYS A 101 31.80 -5.64 30.49
N TYR A 102 31.71 -6.50 29.47
CA TYR A 102 32.88 -6.98 28.74
C TYR A 102 33.48 -5.92 27.83
N LEU A 103 32.65 -5.12 27.15
CA LEU A 103 33.13 -4.04 26.27
C LEU A 103 33.89 -2.96 27.05
N SER A 104 33.58 -2.75 28.34
CA SER A 104 34.35 -1.85 29.20
C SER A 104 35.77 -2.32 29.54
N GLN A 105 36.09 -3.59 29.30
CA GLN A 105 37.35 -4.24 29.71
C GLN A 105 38.31 -4.52 28.54
N ILE A 106 37.90 -4.22 27.30
CA ILE A 106 38.69 -4.48 26.09
C ILE A 106 39.12 -3.15 25.45
N GLU A 107 40.16 -3.23 24.61
CA GLU A 107 40.62 -2.07 23.84
C GLU A 107 39.48 -1.56 22.91
N PRO A 108 39.32 -0.23 22.76
CA PRO A 108 38.33 0.33 21.85
C PRO A 108 38.64 0.01 20.38
N PRO A 109 37.66 -0.44 19.57
CA PRO A 109 37.89 -0.70 18.15
C PRO A 109 38.13 0.57 17.34
N SER A 110 39.00 0.46 16.33
CA SER A 110 39.18 1.51 15.33
C SER A 110 37.88 1.74 14.54
N ARG A 111 37.75 2.93 13.92
CA ARG A 111 36.58 3.26 13.10
C ARG A 111 36.36 2.27 11.94
N GLU A 112 37.43 1.76 11.36
CA GLU A 112 37.38 0.72 10.31
C GLU A 112 36.87 -0.62 10.86
N ALA A 113 37.30 -1.01 12.07
CA ALA A 113 36.78 -2.18 12.74
C ALA A 113 35.28 -2.04 13.06
N LEU A 114 34.84 -0.88 13.55
CA LEU A 114 33.42 -0.60 13.82
C LEU A 114 32.56 -0.67 12.54
N LYS A 115 33.05 -0.12 11.41
CA LYS A 115 32.40 -0.24 10.10
C LYS A 115 32.26 -1.70 9.68
N LEU A 116 33.29 -2.51 9.92
CA LEU A 116 33.25 -3.93 9.58
C LEU A 116 32.32 -4.72 10.51
N TYR A 117 32.29 -4.43 11.82
CA TYR A 117 31.32 -5.02 12.74
C TYR A 117 29.88 -4.72 12.32
N TYR A 118 29.58 -3.47 11.95
CA TYR A 118 28.27 -3.07 11.45
C TYR A 118 27.89 -3.84 10.17
N THR A 119 28.84 -3.98 9.24
CA THR A 119 28.65 -4.74 7.99
C THR A 119 28.36 -6.22 8.27
N ILE A 120 29.08 -6.83 9.21
CA ILE A 120 28.86 -8.22 9.63
C ILE A 120 27.46 -8.36 10.25
N ALA A 121 27.06 -7.42 11.11
CA ALA A 121 25.75 -7.42 11.75
C ALA A 121 24.61 -7.35 10.73
N GLN A 122 24.70 -6.40 9.78
CA GLN A 122 23.75 -6.29 8.67
C GLN A 122 23.73 -7.55 7.80
N THR A 123 24.89 -8.13 7.51
CA THR A 123 24.96 -9.39 6.75
C THR A 123 24.20 -10.51 7.45
N TYR A 124 24.39 -10.67 8.77
CA TYR A 124 23.64 -11.66 9.55
C TYR A 124 22.14 -11.41 9.55
N PHE A 125 21.73 -10.16 9.68
CA PHE A 125 20.32 -9.77 9.65
C PHE A 125 19.70 -10.03 8.27
N ASN A 126 20.37 -9.65 7.18
CA ASN A 126 19.88 -9.86 5.82
C ASN A 126 19.75 -11.35 5.47
N ILE A 127 20.70 -12.19 5.89
CA ILE A 127 20.62 -13.65 5.68
C ILE A 127 19.40 -14.24 6.41
N PHE A 128 19.07 -13.71 7.59
CA PHE A 128 17.86 -14.09 8.32
C PHE A 128 16.60 -13.67 7.55
N GLU A 129 16.51 -12.42 7.10
CA GLU A 129 15.38 -11.87 6.33
C GLU A 129 15.14 -12.63 5.00
N GLU A 130 16.21 -13.06 4.34
CA GLU A 130 16.15 -13.83 3.10
C GLU A 130 15.63 -15.27 3.30
N GLY A 131 15.54 -15.77 4.55
CA GLY A 131 14.97 -17.08 4.86
C GLY A 131 15.76 -18.28 4.32
N ILE A 132 17.06 -18.09 4.04
CA ILE A 132 17.92 -19.10 3.38
C ILE A 132 18.12 -20.35 4.25
N TYR A 133 18.01 -20.22 5.57
CA TYR A 133 18.24 -21.28 6.54
C TYR A 133 17.00 -21.55 7.39
N ALA A 134 16.87 -22.78 7.91
CA ALA A 134 15.78 -23.18 8.80
C ALA A 134 15.71 -22.35 10.10
N ASP A 135 14.51 -22.24 10.69
CA ASP A 135 14.18 -21.36 11.83
C ASP A 135 15.14 -21.47 13.03
N LYS A 136 15.59 -22.69 13.35
CA LYS A 136 16.55 -22.94 14.44
C LYS A 136 17.88 -22.21 14.21
N PHE A 137 18.30 -22.06 12.95
CA PHE A 137 19.48 -21.28 12.58
C PHE A 137 19.17 -19.78 12.55
N GLY A 138 17.93 -19.40 12.22
CA GLY A 138 17.45 -18.03 12.25
C GLY A 138 17.65 -17.33 13.61
N HIS A 139 17.29 -17.99 14.71
CA HIS A 139 17.55 -17.44 16.05
C HIS A 139 19.03 -17.19 16.33
N GLN A 140 19.92 -18.06 15.84
CA GLN A 140 21.36 -17.89 15.99
C GLN A 140 21.88 -16.70 15.16
N LEU A 141 21.37 -16.51 13.93
CA LEU A 141 21.69 -15.37 13.07
C LEU A 141 21.27 -14.05 13.74
N LEU A 142 20.03 -13.94 14.24
CA LEU A 142 19.55 -12.77 14.97
C LEU A 142 20.38 -12.50 16.22
N ARG A 143 20.77 -13.54 16.97
CA ARG A 143 21.61 -13.40 18.16
C ARG A 143 23.00 -12.84 17.81
N LEU A 144 23.59 -13.27 16.70
CA LEU A 144 24.88 -12.76 16.22
C LEU A 144 24.76 -11.32 15.68
N ALA A 145 23.72 -11.02 14.92
CA ALA A 145 23.43 -9.66 14.47
C ALA A 145 23.31 -8.70 15.67
N HIS A 146 22.49 -9.07 16.66
CA HIS A 146 22.31 -8.30 17.88
C HIS A 146 23.63 -8.03 18.61
N LYS A 147 24.48 -9.05 18.78
CA LYS A 147 25.80 -8.91 19.41
C LYS A 147 26.64 -7.83 18.74
N TYR A 148 26.76 -7.86 17.42
CA TYR A 148 27.59 -6.90 16.70
C TYR A 148 26.97 -5.50 16.65
N PHE A 149 25.65 -5.38 16.56
CA PHE A 149 25.00 -4.08 16.71
C PHE A 149 25.16 -3.50 18.12
N GLN A 150 25.16 -4.33 19.18
CA GLN A 150 25.45 -3.85 20.54
C GLN A 150 26.87 -3.31 20.69
N VAL A 151 27.86 -3.91 20.01
CA VAL A 151 29.23 -3.37 19.94
C VAL A 151 29.20 -1.99 19.28
N CYS A 152 28.56 -1.86 18.11
CA CYS A 152 28.44 -0.58 17.41
C CYS A 152 27.69 0.47 18.25
N SER A 153 26.65 0.07 18.97
CA SER A 153 25.87 0.96 19.84
C SER A 153 26.68 1.45 21.03
N TYR A 154 27.48 0.58 21.66
CA TYR A 154 28.33 0.96 22.81
C TYR A 154 29.36 2.01 22.43
N TYR A 155 30.03 1.83 21.29
CA TYR A 155 31.02 2.79 20.77
C TYR A 155 30.40 3.88 19.88
N ARG A 156 29.07 4.04 19.89
CA ARG A 156 28.31 5.08 19.18
C ARG A 156 28.57 5.17 17.66
N TYR A 157 28.89 4.05 17.00
CA TYR A 157 29.10 4.02 15.55
C TYR A 157 27.78 3.95 14.79
N SER A 158 27.53 4.91 13.89
CA SER A 158 26.27 4.99 13.12
C SER A 158 25.05 4.79 14.04
N LEU A 159 25.05 5.51 15.17
CA LEU A 159 24.19 5.23 16.31
C LEU A 159 22.69 5.17 15.95
N PRO A 160 22.10 6.12 15.19
CA PRO A 160 20.68 6.06 14.83
C PRO A 160 20.33 4.78 14.06
N SER A 161 21.07 4.46 13.01
CA SER A 161 20.86 3.26 12.21
C SER A 161 21.11 1.98 13.01
N THR A 162 22.12 1.97 13.87
CA THR A 162 22.40 0.84 14.76
C THR A 162 21.23 0.57 15.72
N LYS A 163 20.66 1.62 16.32
CA LYS A 163 19.49 1.51 17.21
C LYS A 163 18.27 0.96 16.48
N LEU A 164 18.01 1.46 15.26
CA LEU A 164 16.96 0.93 14.39
C LEU A 164 17.14 -0.57 14.11
N TYR A 165 18.35 -1.02 13.74
CA TYR A 165 18.61 -2.43 13.51
C TYR A 165 18.50 -3.30 14.78
N ILE A 166 18.94 -2.79 15.93
CA ILE A 166 18.73 -3.50 17.21
C ILE A 166 17.23 -3.70 17.45
N ALA A 167 16.43 -2.66 17.26
CA ALA A 167 14.99 -2.78 17.43
C ALA A 167 14.35 -3.82 16.50
N GLN A 168 14.71 -3.82 15.22
CA GLN A 168 14.23 -4.84 14.28
C GLN A 168 14.60 -6.24 14.77
N VAL A 169 15.86 -6.46 15.16
CA VAL A 169 16.30 -7.76 15.71
C VAL A 169 15.51 -8.15 16.96
N ARG A 170 15.19 -7.21 17.86
CA ARG A 170 14.37 -7.47 19.05
C ARG A 170 12.93 -7.80 18.70
N SER A 171 12.35 -7.11 17.72
CA SER A 171 10.99 -7.39 17.23
C SER A 171 10.89 -8.81 16.65
N HIS A 172 11.88 -9.26 15.87
CA HIS A 172 11.94 -10.66 15.37
C HIS A 172 12.26 -11.71 16.45
N GLN A 173 12.66 -11.29 17.65
CA GLN A 173 12.85 -12.17 18.81
C GLN A 173 11.63 -12.17 19.75
N ASP A 174 10.51 -11.59 19.32
CA ASP A 174 9.29 -11.39 20.12
C ASP A 174 9.54 -10.58 21.41
N LYS A 175 10.54 -9.69 21.40
CA LYS A 175 10.88 -8.79 22.51
C LYS A 175 10.40 -7.38 22.19
N HIS A 176 9.10 -7.21 22.07
CA HIS A 176 8.47 -6.02 21.50
C HIS A 176 8.68 -4.76 22.36
N LEU A 177 8.50 -4.81 23.68
CA LEU A 177 8.81 -3.68 24.58
C LEU A 177 10.25 -3.16 24.39
N SER A 178 11.23 -4.06 24.33
CA SER A 178 12.63 -3.67 24.09
C SER A 178 12.84 -3.11 22.69
N ALA A 179 12.10 -3.57 21.69
CA ALA A 179 12.13 -3.00 20.34
C ALA A 179 11.60 -1.56 20.34
N VAL A 180 10.52 -1.28 21.08
CA VAL A 180 9.93 0.06 21.24
C VAL A 180 10.94 1.03 21.83
N GLU A 181 11.60 0.67 22.94
CA GLU A 181 12.64 1.50 23.56
C GLU A 181 13.72 1.92 22.54
N TYR A 182 14.26 0.96 21.79
CA TYR A 182 15.29 1.24 20.79
C TYR A 182 14.78 2.02 19.57
N LEU A 183 13.49 1.90 19.22
CA LEU A 183 12.90 2.68 18.14
C LEU A 183 12.69 4.14 18.54
N ILE A 184 12.26 4.40 19.77
CA ILE A 184 12.14 5.76 20.31
C ILE A 184 13.52 6.42 20.32
N GLU A 185 14.53 5.72 20.88
CA GLU A 185 15.91 6.22 20.85
C GLU A 185 16.42 6.47 19.43
N ALA A 186 16.11 5.60 18.46
CA ALA A 186 16.48 5.80 17.07
C ALA A 186 15.78 7.02 16.46
N GLN A 187 14.49 7.21 16.77
CA GLN A 187 13.68 8.32 16.29
C GLN A 187 14.28 9.67 16.72
N ASP A 188 14.59 9.81 18.01
CA ASP A 188 15.15 11.04 18.58
C ASP A 188 16.51 11.36 17.92
N LEU A 189 17.37 10.36 17.77
CA LEU A 189 18.67 10.52 17.11
C LEU A 189 18.56 10.89 15.62
N PHE A 190 17.56 10.40 14.89
CA PHE A 190 17.34 10.79 13.49
C PHE A 190 16.75 12.20 13.37
N ARG A 191 15.94 12.65 14.33
CA ARG A 191 15.43 14.04 14.39
C ARG A 191 16.56 15.03 14.67
N GLU A 192 17.45 14.71 15.61
CA GLU A 192 18.64 15.53 15.93
C GLU A 192 19.55 15.75 14.71
N LEU A 193 19.61 14.79 13.79
CA LEU A 193 20.42 14.88 12.56
C LEU A 193 19.73 15.65 11.42
N GLY A 194 18.49 16.12 11.62
CA GLY A 194 17.72 16.86 10.62
C GLY A 194 16.60 16.01 10.00
N GLU A 195 15.36 16.45 10.21
CA GLU A 195 14.16 15.72 9.77
C GLU A 195 14.01 15.61 8.25
N ALA A 196 14.42 16.64 7.51
CA ALA A 196 14.25 16.69 6.06
C ALA A 196 15.09 15.63 5.34
N GLU A 197 16.33 15.43 5.78
CA GLU A 197 17.27 14.46 5.19
C GLU A 197 16.94 13.01 5.59
N ASN A 198 16.36 12.82 6.78
CA ASN A 198 16.12 11.50 7.37
C ASN A 198 14.66 11.05 7.32
N LYS A 199 13.80 11.75 6.57
CA LYS A 199 12.35 11.50 6.50
C LYS A 199 11.97 10.06 6.18
N SER A 200 12.71 9.39 5.29
CA SER A 200 12.47 7.98 4.95
C SER A 200 12.72 7.04 6.14
N SER A 201 13.79 7.29 6.90
CA SER A 201 14.14 6.52 8.10
C SER A 201 13.14 6.76 9.23
N LEU A 202 12.71 8.01 9.43
CA LEU A 202 11.69 8.37 10.42
C LEU A 202 10.35 7.69 10.12
N ASN A 203 9.88 7.73 8.87
CA ASN A 203 8.66 7.03 8.47
C ASN A 203 8.75 5.51 8.69
N LYS A 204 9.92 4.91 8.44
CA LYS A 204 10.15 3.49 8.70
C LYS A 204 10.11 3.18 10.21
N ILE A 205 10.67 4.06 11.04
CA ILE A 205 10.63 3.93 12.49
C ILE A 205 9.19 4.00 13.01
N ASP A 206 8.38 4.92 12.49
CA ASP A 206 6.99 5.07 12.91
C ASP A 206 6.15 3.82 12.61
N VAL A 207 6.38 3.17 11.46
CA VAL A 207 5.74 1.88 11.14
C VAL A 207 6.15 0.81 12.14
N LEU A 208 7.46 0.67 12.37
CA LEU A 208 8.00 -0.36 13.26
C LEU A 208 7.57 -0.12 14.71
N LEU A 209 7.39 1.14 15.13
CA LEU A 209 6.82 1.53 16.42
C LEU A 209 5.37 1.08 16.52
N GLY A 210 4.55 1.43 15.52
CA GLY A 210 3.16 1.01 15.44
C GLY A 210 3.01 -0.52 15.54
N GLU A 211 3.78 -1.25 14.72
CA GLU A 211 3.80 -2.71 14.72
C GLU A 211 4.25 -3.29 16.07
N SER A 212 5.33 -2.77 16.64
CA SER A 212 5.90 -3.30 17.89
C SER A 212 4.98 -3.02 19.09
N LEU A 213 4.37 -1.83 19.17
CA LEU A 213 3.42 -1.48 20.24
C LEU A 213 2.17 -2.35 20.19
N ILE A 214 1.64 -2.63 18.99
CA ILE A 214 0.49 -3.54 18.82
C ILE A 214 0.84 -4.94 19.30
N LYS A 215 2.00 -5.47 18.87
CA LYS A 215 2.45 -6.82 19.25
C LYS A 215 2.78 -6.95 20.75
N ASP A 216 3.14 -5.85 21.41
CA ASP A 216 3.36 -5.77 22.85
C ASP A 216 2.06 -5.66 23.67
N GLY A 217 0.89 -5.57 23.02
CA GLY A 217 -0.41 -5.41 23.69
C GLY A 217 -0.84 -3.96 23.92
N GLN A 218 -0.05 -2.98 23.48
CA GLN A 218 -0.35 -1.54 23.55
C GLN A 218 -1.01 -1.07 22.24
N ALA A 219 -2.12 -1.71 21.88
CA ALA A 219 -2.76 -1.52 20.58
C ALA A 219 -3.22 -0.08 20.32
N GLU A 220 -3.72 0.64 21.34
CA GLU A 220 -4.15 2.04 21.19
C GLU A 220 -2.98 2.96 20.84
N SER A 221 -1.84 2.82 21.51
CA SER A 221 -0.63 3.59 21.23
C SER A 221 -0.05 3.25 19.86
N GLY A 222 -0.02 1.97 19.48
CA GLY A 222 0.44 1.56 18.15
C GLY A 222 -0.49 1.99 17.02
N LEU A 223 -1.80 2.04 17.27
CA LEU A 223 -2.81 2.60 16.35
C LEU A 223 -2.65 4.10 16.17
N ILE A 224 -2.25 4.86 17.19
CA ILE A 224 -1.97 6.30 17.05
C ILE A 224 -0.81 6.52 16.06
N PHE A 225 0.22 5.68 16.08
CA PHE A 225 1.31 5.73 15.10
C PHE A 225 0.89 5.29 13.70
N LEU A 226 0.19 4.16 13.55
CA LEU A 226 -0.28 3.68 12.23
C LEU A 226 -1.34 4.60 11.61
N LYS A 227 -2.25 5.18 12.43
CA LYS A 227 -3.16 6.25 12.00
C LYS A 227 -2.39 7.52 11.67
N GLY A 228 -1.36 7.85 12.45
CA GLY A 228 -0.41 8.91 12.13
C GLY A 228 0.12 8.76 10.71
N ILE A 229 0.50 7.56 10.29
CA ILE A 229 1.04 7.27 8.94
C ILE A 229 -0.06 7.21 7.85
N TYR A 230 -1.20 6.61 8.15
CA TYR A 230 -2.35 6.55 7.23
C TYR A 230 -2.88 7.96 6.93
N LEU A 231 -3.08 8.75 8.00
CA LEU A 231 -3.58 10.11 7.95
C LEU A 231 -2.51 11.12 7.59
N ASP A 232 -1.21 10.83 7.79
CA ASP A 232 -0.11 11.74 7.44
C ASP A 232 -0.12 12.00 5.94
N PRO A 233 -0.25 13.28 5.57
CA PRO A 233 -0.14 13.77 4.22
C PRO A 233 0.87 12.97 3.41
N LYS A 234 2.07 13.01 4.01
CA LYS A 234 3.42 12.87 3.47
C LYS A 234 3.89 11.43 3.37
N ALA A 235 3.18 10.49 3.97
CA ALA A 235 3.52 9.08 3.93
C ALA A 235 3.41 8.52 2.49
N ASN A 236 4.21 7.49 2.17
CA ASN A 236 4.14 6.88 0.85
C ASN A 236 2.88 5.99 0.70
N SER A 237 2.36 5.80 -0.53
CA SER A 237 1.11 5.04 -0.75
C SER A 237 1.22 3.59 -0.29
N SER A 238 2.36 2.92 -0.51
CA SER A 238 2.65 1.58 0.02
C SER A 238 2.63 1.52 1.55
N LEU A 239 3.13 2.56 2.22
CA LEU A 239 3.12 2.73 3.67
C LEU A 239 1.70 2.99 4.18
N LYS A 240 0.91 3.78 3.45
CA LYS A 240 -0.50 3.99 3.74
C LYS A 240 -1.35 2.74 3.50
N GLN A 241 -1.10 1.99 2.43
CA GLN A 241 -1.76 0.72 2.14
C GLN A 241 -1.34 -0.37 3.12
N TYR A 242 -0.07 -0.39 3.54
CA TYR A 242 0.40 -1.27 4.60
C TYR A 242 -0.25 -0.90 5.93
N ALA A 243 -0.25 0.38 6.32
CA ALA A 243 -0.93 0.86 7.52
C ALA A 243 -2.44 0.59 7.47
N ASN A 244 -3.09 0.78 6.32
CA ASN A 244 -4.50 0.49 6.11
C ASN A 244 -4.80 -1.00 6.16
N ALA A 245 -3.99 -1.85 5.50
CA ALA A 245 -4.13 -3.31 5.59
C ALA A 245 -3.88 -3.82 7.01
N TYR A 246 -2.99 -3.19 7.77
CA TYR A 246 -2.77 -3.48 9.18
C TYR A 246 -3.96 -3.00 10.03
N ILE A 247 -4.49 -1.79 9.80
CA ILE A 247 -5.70 -1.26 10.45
C ILE A 247 -6.93 -2.12 10.13
N ASP A 248 -7.07 -2.57 8.89
CA ASP A 248 -8.14 -3.46 8.42
C ASP A 248 -8.01 -4.87 9.02
N ALA A 249 -6.78 -5.28 9.34
CA ALA A 249 -6.48 -6.51 10.08
C ALA A 249 -6.57 -6.31 11.61
N LEU A 250 -6.67 -5.06 12.09
CA LEU A 250 -6.73 -4.76 13.52
C LEU A 250 -8.16 -4.89 14.04
N ALA A 251 -8.23 -5.62 15.15
CA ALA A 251 -9.40 -6.00 15.90
C ALA A 251 -10.02 -4.87 16.74
N THR A 252 -10.05 -3.61 16.28
CA THR A 252 -10.52 -2.49 17.12
C THR A 252 -11.79 -1.83 16.60
N SER A 253 -12.72 -1.57 17.51
CA SER A 253 -13.99 -0.91 17.20
C SER A 253 -13.80 0.56 16.88
N TYR A 254 -14.48 1.08 15.86
CA TYR A 254 -14.56 2.52 15.59
C TYR A 254 -15.86 2.91 14.90
N LEU A 255 -16.23 4.18 15.03
CA LEU A 255 -17.38 4.81 14.39
C LEU A 255 -16.89 6.04 13.62
N ALA A 256 -17.36 6.23 12.39
CA ALA A 256 -17.12 7.42 11.59
C ALA A 256 -18.42 7.86 10.93
N ALA A 257 -18.65 9.16 10.86
CA ALA A 257 -19.81 9.72 10.16
C ALA A 257 -19.34 10.72 9.12
N SER A 258 -19.97 10.77 7.96
CA SER A 258 -19.67 11.80 6.96
C SER A 258 -20.95 12.44 6.44
N PHE A 259 -20.87 13.75 6.20
CA PHE A 259 -21.88 14.51 5.51
C PHE A 259 -21.26 15.12 4.27
N SER A 260 -21.94 15.04 3.12
CA SER A 260 -21.53 15.74 1.93
C SER A 260 -22.70 16.44 1.25
N PHE A 261 -22.37 17.57 0.63
CA PHE A 261 -23.27 18.34 -0.22
C PHE A 261 -22.59 18.55 -1.55
N ASN A 262 -23.26 18.13 -2.62
CA ASN A 262 -22.77 18.20 -3.97
C ASN A 262 -23.81 18.84 -4.88
N ARG A 263 -23.36 19.66 -5.82
CA ARG A 263 -24.19 20.11 -6.93
C ARG A 263 -23.77 19.34 -8.18
N LYS A 264 -24.76 18.79 -8.89
CA LYS A 264 -24.58 17.94 -10.07
C LYS A 264 -25.23 18.58 -11.28
N LEU A 265 -24.61 18.49 -12.44
CA LEU A 265 -25.22 18.77 -13.74
C LEU A 265 -25.39 17.43 -14.46
N ASN A 266 -26.63 17.08 -14.80
CA ASN A 266 -26.95 15.95 -15.66
C ASN A 266 -27.33 16.46 -17.05
N THR A 267 -26.55 16.10 -18.07
CA THR A 267 -26.74 16.58 -19.45
C THR A 267 -27.88 15.88 -20.19
N ASN A 268 -28.45 14.82 -19.63
CA ASN A 268 -29.55 14.04 -20.19
C ASN A 268 -30.39 13.45 -19.05
N ILE A 269 -31.18 14.31 -18.38
CA ILE A 269 -31.93 13.96 -17.16
C ILE A 269 -33.03 12.92 -17.39
N HIS A 270 -33.46 12.77 -18.65
CA HIS A 270 -34.47 11.81 -19.07
C HIS A 270 -33.88 10.51 -19.63
N GLU A 271 -32.55 10.41 -19.74
CA GLU A 271 -31.84 9.26 -20.33
C GLU A 271 -32.30 8.91 -21.75
N LEU A 272 -32.60 9.94 -22.55
CA LEU A 272 -33.11 9.78 -23.92
C LEU A 272 -32.03 9.32 -24.90
N SER A 273 -32.45 8.57 -25.93
CA SER A 273 -31.56 8.15 -27.00
C SER A 273 -31.12 9.33 -27.86
N ASN A 274 -29.99 9.18 -28.59
CA ASN A 274 -29.51 10.21 -29.50
C ASN A 274 -30.53 10.56 -30.59
N PHE A 275 -31.34 9.59 -31.03
CA PHE A 275 -32.42 9.81 -31.99
C PHE A 275 -33.50 10.73 -31.42
N ASP A 276 -33.99 10.43 -30.21
CA ASP A 276 -35.02 11.23 -29.54
C ASP A 276 -34.53 12.66 -29.25
N LEU A 277 -33.25 12.80 -28.92
CA LEU A 277 -32.62 14.11 -28.74
C LEU A 277 -32.48 14.91 -30.05
N ASN A 278 -32.42 14.24 -31.20
CA ASN A 278 -32.18 14.85 -32.50
C ASN A 278 -33.46 15.12 -33.31
N GLN A 279 -34.56 14.40 -33.07
CA GLN A 279 -35.81 14.51 -33.85
C GLN A 279 -36.76 15.65 -33.45
N GLU A 280 -36.28 16.62 -32.65
CA GLU A 280 -37.05 17.62 -31.90
C GLU A 280 -37.46 17.10 -30.53
N PHE A 281 -36.68 17.48 -29.52
CA PHE A 281 -37.02 17.30 -28.11
C PHE A 281 -38.44 17.84 -27.86
N ASP A 282 -39.39 16.92 -27.63
CA ASP A 282 -40.78 17.26 -27.37
C ASP A 282 -40.89 17.94 -25.99
N SER A 283 -40.98 19.26 -25.98
CA SER A 283 -41.06 20.06 -24.75
C SER A 283 -42.31 19.79 -23.91
N ASP A 284 -43.37 19.22 -24.52
CA ASP A 284 -44.62 18.91 -23.81
C ASP A 284 -44.48 17.59 -23.01
N THR A 285 -43.64 16.67 -23.47
CA THR A 285 -43.36 15.39 -22.79
C THR A 285 -42.09 15.46 -21.93
N PHE A 286 -41.07 16.17 -22.39
CA PHE A 286 -39.77 16.31 -21.74
C PHE A 286 -39.50 17.80 -21.48
N ILE A 287 -39.53 18.23 -20.22
CA ILE A 287 -39.51 19.65 -19.88
C ILE A 287 -38.14 20.29 -20.21
N GLU A 288 -37.04 19.63 -19.85
CA GLU A 288 -35.67 20.08 -20.13
C GLU A 288 -34.74 18.89 -20.38
N LYS A 289 -33.79 19.06 -21.30
CA LYS A 289 -32.79 18.03 -21.59
C LYS A 289 -31.81 17.82 -20.45
N GLU A 290 -31.33 18.91 -19.85
CA GLU A 290 -30.33 18.92 -18.79
C GLU A 290 -30.86 19.54 -17.51
N ALA A 291 -30.34 19.09 -16.37
CA ALA A 291 -30.81 19.55 -15.07
C ALA A 291 -29.69 19.67 -14.05
N TRP A 292 -29.77 20.71 -13.22
CA TRP A 292 -28.97 20.81 -12.01
C TRP A 292 -29.66 20.10 -10.85
N VAL A 293 -28.93 19.25 -10.14
CA VAL A 293 -29.40 18.44 -9.02
C VAL A 293 -28.53 18.72 -7.80
N ASP A 294 -29.16 19.07 -6.68
CA ASP A 294 -28.49 19.18 -5.39
C ASP A 294 -28.57 17.83 -4.68
N SER A 295 -27.41 17.30 -4.28
CA SER A 295 -27.25 15.96 -3.71
C SER A 295 -26.66 16.07 -2.31
N LYS A 296 -27.42 15.62 -1.31
CA LYS A 296 -27.03 15.57 0.10
C LYS A 296 -26.82 14.12 0.47
N ASN A 297 -25.68 13.81 1.07
CA ASN A 297 -25.35 12.45 1.46
C ASN A 297 -24.92 12.41 2.92
N PHE A 298 -25.45 11.45 3.67
CA PHE A 298 -25.01 11.11 5.01
C PHE A 298 -24.55 9.66 5.04
N ASN A 299 -23.36 9.41 5.57
CA ASN A 299 -22.86 8.06 5.78
C ASN A 299 -22.50 7.85 7.26
N LEU A 300 -22.79 6.67 7.78
CA LEU A 300 -22.30 6.20 9.06
C LEU A 300 -21.60 4.87 8.85
N PHE A 301 -20.37 4.76 9.33
CA PHE A 301 -19.54 3.57 9.26
C PHE A 301 -19.22 3.11 10.67
N TYR A 302 -19.51 1.86 11.00
CA TYR A 302 -19.17 1.25 12.27
C TYR A 302 -18.40 -0.05 12.02
N ASN A 303 -17.19 -0.16 12.56
CA ASN A 303 -16.42 -1.39 12.53
C ASN A 303 -16.35 -1.95 13.96
N THR A 304 -16.57 -3.26 14.12
CA THR A 304 -16.44 -3.93 15.41
C THR A 304 -15.02 -4.45 15.63
N SER A 305 -14.64 -4.57 16.89
CA SER A 305 -13.48 -5.33 17.29
C SER A 305 -13.58 -6.81 16.89
N LYS A 306 -12.44 -7.49 16.81
CA LYS A 306 -12.39 -8.92 16.50
C LYS A 306 -12.84 -9.72 17.73
N TRP A 307 -13.84 -10.56 17.57
CA TRP A 307 -14.30 -11.53 18.57
C TRP A 307 -14.17 -12.94 17.98
N ASN A 308 -13.33 -13.79 18.58
CA ASN A 308 -13.12 -15.18 18.12
C ASN A 308 -12.90 -15.31 16.60
N ASN A 309 -12.02 -14.49 16.04
CA ASN A 309 -11.71 -14.40 14.61
C ASN A 309 -12.77 -13.77 13.70
N PHE A 310 -13.90 -13.32 14.26
CA PHE A 310 -14.91 -12.58 13.52
C PHE A 310 -14.77 -11.08 13.73
N SER A 311 -14.96 -10.29 12.69
CA SER A 311 -15.21 -8.85 12.79
C SER A 311 -16.33 -8.45 11.84
N SER A 312 -16.95 -7.30 12.07
CA SER A 312 -18.04 -6.82 11.24
C SER A 312 -17.88 -5.34 10.92
N VAL A 313 -18.26 -4.96 9.70
CA VAL A 313 -18.41 -3.56 9.29
C VAL A 313 -19.86 -3.32 8.97
N MET A 314 -20.45 -2.29 9.55
CA MET A 314 -21.79 -1.81 9.25
C MET A 314 -21.69 -0.45 8.57
N VAL A 315 -22.50 -0.24 7.54
CA VAL A 315 -22.60 1.01 6.80
C VAL A 315 -24.07 1.41 6.74
N LEU A 316 -24.36 2.67 7.05
CA LEU A 316 -25.65 3.29 6.76
C LEU A 316 -25.40 4.46 5.83
N ASN A 317 -26.19 4.58 4.77
CA ASN A 317 -26.12 5.66 3.80
C ASN A 317 -27.53 6.23 3.57
N ILE A 318 -27.64 7.55 3.57
CA ILE A 318 -28.85 8.27 3.22
C ILE A 318 -28.47 9.29 2.15
N LEU A 319 -29.03 9.15 0.97
CA LEU A 319 -28.83 10.06 -0.15
C LEU A 319 -30.16 10.75 -0.47
N ASP A 320 -30.12 12.06 -0.61
CA ASP A 320 -31.27 12.90 -1.00
C ASP A 320 -30.85 13.78 -2.17
N GLU A 321 -31.50 13.61 -3.31
CA GLU A 321 -31.24 14.34 -4.55
C GLU A 321 -32.47 15.12 -4.95
N THR A 322 -32.31 16.43 -5.10
CA THR A 322 -33.39 17.34 -5.44
C THR A 322 -33.06 18.13 -6.69
N THR A 323 -33.92 18.09 -7.70
CA THR A 323 -33.77 18.91 -8.90
C THR A 323 -34.00 20.38 -8.56
N THR A 324 -33.14 21.24 -9.08
CA THR A 324 -33.26 22.69 -8.88
C THR A 324 -34.47 23.27 -9.62
N ASN A 325 -34.76 22.77 -10.82
CA ASN A 325 -35.99 23.07 -11.55
C ASN A 325 -37.18 22.38 -10.85
N ARG A 326 -38.25 23.16 -10.62
CA ARG A 326 -39.46 22.69 -9.95
C ARG A 326 -40.25 21.70 -10.79
N ASP A 327 -40.28 21.87 -12.10
CA ASP A 327 -41.09 21.05 -12.99
C ASP A 327 -40.45 19.66 -13.17
N LEU A 328 -39.14 19.56 -13.01
CA LEU A 328 -38.39 18.30 -12.99
C LEU A 328 -38.40 17.56 -11.65
N ARG A 329 -39.11 18.07 -10.62
CA ARG A 329 -39.11 17.45 -9.28
C ARG A 329 -39.68 16.04 -9.24
N ALA A 330 -40.38 15.59 -10.27
CA ALA A 330 -40.74 14.18 -10.42
C ALA A 330 -39.50 13.26 -10.41
N LYS A 331 -38.31 13.80 -10.74
CA LYS A 331 -37.01 13.12 -10.70
C LYS A 331 -36.28 13.27 -9.36
N ASP A 332 -36.87 13.92 -8.36
CA ASP A 332 -36.32 13.95 -7.00
C ASP A 332 -36.20 12.51 -6.47
N LEU A 333 -35.06 12.18 -5.88
CA LEU A 333 -34.71 10.84 -5.46
C LEU A 333 -34.27 10.84 -4.01
N ARG A 334 -34.69 9.81 -3.27
CA ARG A 334 -34.12 9.50 -1.96
C ARG A 334 -33.79 8.03 -1.86
N SER A 335 -32.60 7.71 -1.38
CA SER A 335 -32.23 6.33 -1.10
C SER A 335 -31.74 6.15 0.34
N TYR A 336 -32.08 4.98 0.89
CA TYR A 336 -31.60 4.51 2.17
C TYR A 336 -30.88 3.20 1.95
N SER A 337 -29.60 3.15 2.26
CA SER A 337 -28.81 1.92 2.15
C SER A 337 -28.26 1.48 3.49
N PHE A 338 -28.27 0.18 3.73
CA PHE A 338 -27.61 -0.48 4.85
C PHE A 338 -26.67 -1.55 4.31
N GLY A 339 -25.46 -1.63 4.86
CA GLY A 339 -24.47 -2.64 4.53
C GLY A 339 -23.96 -3.33 5.79
N LEU A 340 -23.72 -4.63 5.70
CA LEU A 340 -23.08 -5.44 6.73
C LEU A 340 -22.04 -6.37 6.08
N ASP A 341 -20.78 -6.20 6.42
CA ASP A 341 -19.69 -7.09 6.05
C ASP A 341 -19.26 -7.90 7.27
N LEU A 342 -19.59 -9.18 7.33
CA LEU A 342 -19.05 -10.12 8.32
C LEU A 342 -17.75 -10.71 7.78
N LYS A 343 -16.68 -10.66 8.57
CA LYS A 343 -15.33 -11.14 8.19
C LYS A 343 -14.93 -12.25 9.14
N TYR A 344 -14.41 -13.36 8.61
CA TYR A 344 -13.79 -14.41 9.38
C TYR A 344 -12.31 -14.54 9.01
N ASP A 345 -11.45 -14.20 9.96
CA ASP A 345 -10.00 -14.11 9.80
C ASP A 345 -9.29 -15.12 10.69
N ASN A 346 -9.16 -16.35 10.16
CA ASN A 346 -8.47 -17.46 10.81
C ASN A 346 -7.12 -17.80 10.14
N LEU A 347 -6.74 -17.13 9.04
CA LEU A 347 -5.59 -17.52 8.22
C LEU A 347 -4.77 -16.29 7.81
N LYS A 348 -3.44 -16.34 8.01
CA LYS A 348 -2.50 -15.23 7.71
C LYS A 348 -2.53 -14.71 6.24
N LYS A 349 -3.16 -15.43 5.32
CA LYS A 349 -3.17 -15.13 3.86
C LYS A 349 -4.54 -15.26 3.21
N SER A 350 -5.58 -15.62 3.95
CA SER A 350 -6.91 -15.80 3.38
C SER A 350 -7.99 -15.40 4.36
N LEU A 351 -9.06 -14.86 3.81
CA LEU A 351 -10.13 -14.28 4.61
C LEU A 351 -11.46 -14.56 3.92
N PHE A 352 -12.41 -15.06 4.69
CA PHE A 352 -13.79 -15.22 4.24
C PHE A 352 -14.59 -13.99 4.64
N LYS A 353 -15.40 -13.45 3.73
CA LYS A 353 -16.39 -12.41 4.03
C LYS A 353 -17.77 -12.85 3.61
N LEU A 354 -18.77 -12.39 4.34
CA LEU A 354 -20.15 -12.37 3.89
C LEU A 354 -20.60 -10.93 3.89
N LYS A 355 -20.89 -10.40 2.71
CA LYS A 355 -21.44 -9.05 2.55
C LYS A 355 -22.94 -9.13 2.36
N TYR A 356 -23.66 -8.28 3.06
CA TYR A 356 -25.08 -8.05 2.85
C TYR A 356 -25.27 -6.56 2.61
N SER A 357 -25.99 -6.18 1.56
CA SER A 357 -26.46 -4.82 1.37
C SER A 357 -27.95 -4.79 1.11
N TYR A 358 -28.58 -3.77 1.67
CA TYR A 358 -29.97 -3.43 1.52
C TYR A 358 -30.04 -2.01 0.95
N ASN A 359 -30.83 -1.79 -0.08
CA ASN A 359 -31.07 -0.45 -0.63
C ASN A 359 -32.56 -0.25 -0.87
N GLN A 360 -33.08 0.88 -0.43
CA GLN A 360 -34.46 1.27 -0.65
C GLN A 360 -34.51 2.61 -1.38
N LEU A 361 -35.21 2.63 -2.52
CA LEU A 361 -35.32 3.80 -3.39
C LEU A 361 -36.71 4.41 -3.33
N TYR A 362 -36.76 5.74 -3.25
CA TYR A 362 -37.97 6.54 -3.31
C TYR A 362 -37.84 7.58 -4.42
N LEU A 363 -38.91 7.73 -5.21
CA LEU A 363 -39.05 8.77 -6.22
C LEU A 363 -40.39 9.48 -6.03
N LYS A 364 -40.57 10.65 -6.65
CA LYS A 364 -41.88 11.29 -6.71
C LYS A 364 -42.67 10.78 -7.92
N ASP A 365 -43.97 10.62 -7.75
CA ASP A 365 -44.90 10.30 -8.82
C ASP A 365 -45.19 11.49 -9.75
N SER A 366 -44.99 12.72 -9.26
CA SER A 366 -45.19 13.97 -9.99
C SER A 366 -44.36 15.11 -9.36
N ALA A 367 -44.20 16.24 -10.07
CA ALA A 367 -43.43 17.38 -9.57
C ALA A 367 -43.93 17.94 -8.22
N ALA A 368 -45.25 17.91 -8.01
CA ALA A 368 -45.91 18.32 -6.75
C ALA A 368 -46.14 17.16 -5.77
N GLY A 369 -45.81 15.93 -6.19
CA GLY A 369 -46.04 14.69 -5.46
C GLY A 369 -45.16 14.50 -4.23
N LYS A 370 -45.48 13.46 -3.47
CA LYS A 370 -44.66 13.01 -2.33
C LYS A 370 -43.72 11.90 -2.79
N LEU A 371 -42.58 11.76 -2.11
CA LEU A 371 -41.69 10.63 -2.30
C LEU A 371 -42.42 9.34 -1.93
N ALA A 372 -42.55 8.43 -2.90
CA ALA A 372 -43.11 7.11 -2.75
C ALA A 372 -42.03 6.06 -2.99
N LYS A 373 -42.13 4.94 -2.29
CA LYS A 373 -41.19 3.82 -2.45
C LYS A 373 -41.35 3.23 -3.85
N VAL A 374 -40.26 3.15 -4.61
CA VAL A 374 -40.26 2.56 -5.95
C VAL A 374 -39.60 1.19 -5.97
N SER A 375 -38.46 1.04 -5.29
CA SER A 375 -37.77 -0.24 -5.28
C SER A 375 -37.09 -0.58 -3.96
N THR A 376 -36.83 -1.87 -3.78
CA THR A 376 -36.02 -2.41 -2.69
C THR A 376 -35.12 -3.50 -3.21
N SER A 377 -33.83 -3.42 -2.94
CA SER A 377 -32.85 -4.40 -3.37
C SER A 377 -32.12 -4.98 -2.16
N HIS A 378 -31.94 -6.29 -2.19
CA HIS A 378 -31.15 -7.07 -1.24
C HIS A 378 -30.04 -7.76 -2.01
N ASN A 379 -28.79 -7.55 -1.63
CA ASN A 379 -27.64 -8.24 -2.22
C ASN A 379 -26.86 -8.98 -1.13
N LEU A 380 -26.67 -10.27 -1.32
CA LEU A 380 -25.83 -11.12 -0.50
C LEU A 380 -24.63 -11.58 -1.33
N THR A 381 -23.42 -11.31 -0.87
CA THR A 381 -22.19 -11.71 -1.55
C THR A 381 -21.24 -12.41 -0.58
N PRO A 382 -21.24 -13.76 -0.54
CA PRO A 382 -20.14 -14.52 0.02
C PRO A 382 -18.87 -14.24 -0.79
N GLN A 383 -17.76 -13.96 -0.10
CA GLN A 383 -16.48 -13.66 -0.73
C GLN A 383 -15.35 -14.46 -0.08
N TYR A 384 -14.39 -14.86 -0.90
CA TYR A 384 -13.13 -15.42 -0.48
C TYR A 384 -11.98 -14.55 -0.99
N ILE A 385 -11.20 -14.02 -0.06
CA ILE A 385 -10.06 -13.15 -0.35
C ILE A 385 -8.78 -13.93 -0.10
N TYR A 386 -7.88 -13.93 -1.09
CA TYR A 386 -6.57 -14.56 -0.99
C TYR A 386 -5.45 -13.55 -1.25
N THR A 387 -4.57 -13.38 -0.26
CA THR A 387 -3.42 -12.48 -0.30
C THR A 387 -2.22 -13.20 -0.91
N LEU A 388 -1.86 -12.82 -2.13
CA LEU A 388 -0.64 -13.24 -2.82
C LEU A 388 0.53 -12.34 -2.40
N LYS A 389 1.78 -12.74 -2.70
CA LYS A 389 2.95 -11.88 -2.46
C LYS A 389 2.91 -10.56 -3.25
N ARG A 390 2.20 -10.52 -4.38
CA ARG A 390 2.19 -9.41 -5.35
C ARG A 390 0.85 -8.69 -5.43
N GLY A 391 -0.14 -9.05 -4.63
CA GLY A 391 -1.48 -8.48 -4.69
C GLY A 391 -2.50 -9.28 -3.90
N THR A 392 -3.75 -8.88 -4.01
CA THR A 392 -4.90 -9.58 -3.43
C THR A 392 -5.84 -10.00 -4.53
N LEU A 393 -6.34 -11.22 -4.44
CA LEU A 393 -7.33 -11.76 -5.34
C LEU A 393 -8.61 -12.06 -4.56
N THR A 394 -9.74 -11.59 -5.06
CA THR A 394 -11.05 -11.72 -4.41
C THR A 394 -11.97 -12.48 -5.34
N TYR A 395 -12.62 -13.50 -4.80
CA TYR A 395 -13.71 -14.21 -5.45
C TYR A 395 -15.01 -13.87 -4.72
N GLY A 396 -16.10 -13.70 -5.45
CA GLY A 396 -17.42 -13.46 -4.87
C GLY A 396 -18.53 -14.17 -5.65
N ILE A 397 -19.62 -14.45 -4.96
CA ILE A 397 -20.85 -15.01 -5.55
C ILE A 397 -22.00 -14.05 -5.21
N PRO A 398 -22.19 -12.96 -5.97
CA PRO A 398 -23.28 -12.04 -5.70
C PRO A 398 -24.63 -12.70 -6.01
N VAL A 399 -25.58 -12.55 -5.09
CA VAL A 399 -27.00 -12.88 -5.29
C VAL A 399 -27.80 -11.66 -4.90
N THR A 400 -28.49 -11.07 -5.88
CA THR A 400 -29.31 -9.87 -5.70
C THR A 400 -30.77 -10.21 -5.94
N SER A 401 -31.65 -9.62 -5.14
CA SER A 401 -33.09 -9.67 -5.35
C SER A 401 -33.64 -8.26 -5.26
N THR A 402 -34.31 -7.81 -6.32
CA THR A 402 -34.86 -6.47 -6.45
C THR A 402 -36.37 -6.54 -6.60
N TYR A 403 -37.08 -5.75 -5.80
CA TYR A 403 -38.53 -5.63 -5.81
C TYR A 403 -38.87 -4.23 -6.32
N SER A 404 -39.49 -4.13 -7.50
CA SER A 404 -40.00 -2.91 -8.14
C SER A 404 -41.53 -2.85 -7.99
N GLY A 405 -42.05 -1.78 -7.37
CA GLY A 405 -43.50 -1.58 -7.22
C GLY A 405 -44.24 -2.76 -6.53
N SER A 406 -45.26 -3.30 -7.21
CA SER A 406 -46.09 -4.44 -6.76
C SER A 406 -45.83 -5.75 -7.53
N GLN A 407 -44.74 -5.83 -8.29
CA GLN A 407 -44.41 -6.99 -9.13
C GLN A 407 -43.59 -8.05 -8.38
N HIS A 408 -43.37 -9.19 -9.05
CA HIS A 408 -42.49 -10.26 -8.57
C HIS A 408 -41.04 -9.77 -8.47
N ALA A 409 -40.25 -10.40 -7.59
CA ALA A 409 -38.87 -10.02 -7.38
C ALA A 409 -38.02 -10.46 -8.58
N GLN A 410 -37.31 -9.53 -9.20
CA GLN A 410 -36.23 -9.86 -10.13
C GLN A 410 -35.05 -10.40 -9.32
N THR A 411 -34.48 -11.53 -9.75
CA THR A 411 -33.30 -12.10 -9.11
C THR A 411 -32.12 -12.12 -10.06
N SER A 412 -30.93 -11.85 -9.52
CA SER A 412 -29.69 -12.00 -10.27
C SER A 412 -28.64 -12.73 -9.46
N GLU A 413 -27.93 -13.63 -10.12
CA GLU A 413 -26.89 -14.45 -9.51
C GLU A 413 -25.66 -14.47 -10.39
N GLY A 414 -24.48 -14.56 -9.78
CA GLY A 414 -23.27 -14.46 -10.56
C GLY A 414 -22.00 -14.90 -9.85
N PHE A 415 -20.90 -14.62 -10.52
CA PHE A 415 -19.55 -14.83 -10.01
C PHE A 415 -18.70 -13.61 -10.33
N SER A 416 -17.94 -13.16 -9.33
CA SER A 416 -17.03 -12.03 -9.42
C SER A 416 -15.60 -12.44 -9.11
N VAL A 417 -14.65 -11.91 -9.88
CA VAL A 417 -13.22 -12.00 -9.61
C VAL A 417 -12.60 -10.62 -9.70
N SER A 418 -11.85 -10.24 -8.68
CA SER A 418 -11.04 -9.03 -8.72
C SER A 418 -9.60 -9.29 -8.33
N TYR A 419 -8.67 -8.55 -8.94
CA TYR A 419 -7.25 -8.56 -8.62
C TYR A 419 -6.73 -7.14 -8.38
N THR A 420 -6.13 -6.94 -7.22
CA THR A 420 -5.50 -5.68 -6.81
C THR A 420 -4.01 -5.92 -6.54
N PRO A 421 -3.09 -5.52 -7.45
CA PRO A 421 -1.66 -5.68 -7.22
C PRO A 421 -1.13 -4.78 -6.08
N PHE A 422 -0.10 -5.26 -5.37
CA PHE A 422 0.66 -4.47 -4.40
C PHE A 422 1.70 -3.62 -5.12
N TRP A 423 1.32 -2.41 -5.50
CA TRP A 423 2.21 -1.42 -6.12
C TRP A 423 2.65 -0.38 -5.10
N HIS A 424 3.93 0.00 -5.19
CA HIS A 424 4.54 0.99 -4.28
C HIS A 424 4.50 2.41 -4.86
N ASN A 425 3.88 2.58 -6.04
CA ASN A 425 3.78 3.86 -6.74
C ASN A 425 2.61 4.68 -6.18
N LYS A 426 2.82 5.97 -5.90
CA LYS A 426 1.74 6.88 -5.47
C LYS A 426 0.76 7.21 -6.59
N TYR A 427 1.20 7.14 -7.85
CA TYR A 427 0.42 7.54 -9.02
C TYR A 427 -0.39 6.40 -9.64
N LEU A 428 -0.04 5.15 -9.33
CA LEU A 428 -0.65 3.99 -9.97
C LEU A 428 -0.93 2.92 -8.92
N SER A 429 -2.21 2.64 -8.72
CA SER A 429 -2.73 1.57 -7.86
C SER A 429 -3.97 0.98 -8.54
N PRO A 430 -3.78 0.14 -9.58
CA PRO A 430 -4.88 -0.36 -10.36
C PRO A 430 -5.64 -1.46 -9.62
N THR A 431 -6.89 -1.69 -9.98
CA THR A 431 -7.67 -2.89 -9.65
C THR A 431 -8.41 -3.31 -10.91
N PHE A 432 -8.41 -4.61 -11.17
CA PHE A 432 -9.11 -5.22 -12.30
C PHE A 432 -10.20 -6.11 -11.76
N SER A 433 -11.40 -6.03 -12.30
CA SER A 433 -12.50 -6.93 -11.96
C SER A 433 -13.24 -7.44 -13.19
N PHE A 434 -13.76 -8.65 -13.05
CA PHE A 434 -14.63 -9.32 -13.99
C PHE A 434 -15.80 -9.92 -13.22
N ASP A 435 -17.02 -9.63 -13.67
CA ASP A 435 -18.23 -10.19 -13.14
C ASP A 435 -19.04 -10.83 -14.28
N TYR A 436 -19.58 -12.01 -14.01
CA TYR A 436 -20.61 -12.64 -14.82
C TYR A 436 -21.88 -12.75 -13.98
N ILE A 437 -22.99 -12.25 -14.51
CA ILE A 437 -24.27 -12.19 -13.82
C ILE A 437 -25.35 -12.72 -14.76
N ARG A 438 -26.20 -13.60 -14.26
CA ARG A 438 -27.47 -13.96 -14.88
C ARG A 438 -28.57 -13.21 -14.15
N GLU A 439 -29.48 -12.59 -14.89
CA GLU A 439 -30.53 -11.73 -14.35
C GLU A 439 -31.88 -12.13 -14.93
N ASP A 440 -32.85 -12.37 -14.07
CA ASP A 440 -34.23 -12.57 -14.46
C ASP A 440 -34.82 -11.21 -14.87
N GLU A 441 -35.45 -11.16 -16.04
CA GLU A 441 -36.08 -9.95 -16.56
C GLU A 441 -37.54 -9.80 -16.07
N GLU A 442 -38.08 -8.59 -16.16
CA GLU A 442 -39.53 -8.36 -15.96
C GLU A 442 -40.33 -8.96 -17.13
N ASP A 443 -41.56 -9.42 -16.85
CA ASP A 443 -42.59 -9.85 -17.82
C ASP A 443 -42.19 -10.91 -18.88
N ASP A 444 -42.32 -12.22 -18.60
CA ASP A 444 -42.15 -13.38 -19.52
C ASP A 444 -40.90 -13.40 -20.45
N SER A 445 -40.04 -12.37 -20.37
CA SER A 445 -38.82 -12.21 -21.13
C SER A 445 -37.78 -13.22 -20.63
N PRO A 446 -36.96 -13.77 -21.53
CA PRO A 446 -35.92 -14.71 -21.14
C PRO A 446 -34.82 -13.99 -20.35
N ASP A 447 -34.16 -14.73 -19.46
CA ASP A 447 -33.10 -14.18 -18.62
C ASP A 447 -31.95 -13.56 -19.43
N SER A 448 -31.40 -12.48 -18.88
CA SER A 448 -30.21 -11.81 -19.38
C SER A 448 -28.93 -12.44 -18.85
N ASN A 449 -27.89 -12.40 -19.70
CA ASN A 449 -26.52 -12.74 -19.31
C ASN A 449 -25.62 -11.51 -19.47
N GLN A 450 -25.15 -11.00 -18.34
CA GLN A 450 -24.34 -9.80 -18.25
C GLN A 450 -22.87 -10.13 -17.95
N PHE A 451 -21.98 -9.50 -18.71
CA PHE A 451 -20.54 -9.51 -18.48
C PHE A 451 -20.08 -8.10 -18.13
N VAL A 452 -19.44 -7.95 -16.99
CA VAL A 452 -18.91 -6.67 -16.51
C VAL A 452 -17.39 -6.77 -16.41
N LEU A 453 -16.69 -5.89 -17.11
CA LEU A 453 -15.25 -5.71 -17.01
C LEU A 453 -14.98 -4.33 -16.43
N SER A 454 -14.20 -4.24 -15.36
CA SER A 454 -13.81 -2.95 -14.82
C SER A 454 -12.32 -2.85 -14.52
N ILE A 455 -11.78 -1.68 -14.82
CA ILE A 455 -10.43 -1.27 -14.44
C ILE A 455 -10.54 0.03 -13.68
N SER A 456 -10.09 0.03 -12.43
CA SER A 456 -9.97 1.23 -11.63
C SER A 456 -8.52 1.52 -11.30
N ASN A 457 -8.20 2.78 -11.05
CA ASN A 457 -6.90 3.23 -10.62
C ASN A 457 -7.04 4.37 -9.62
N HIS A 458 -6.35 4.24 -8.49
CA HIS A 458 -6.21 5.30 -7.51
C HIS A 458 -4.82 5.95 -7.61
N SER A 459 -4.80 7.28 -7.65
CA SER A 459 -3.58 8.10 -7.74
C SER A 459 -3.57 9.15 -6.63
N ALA A 460 -2.61 9.08 -5.72
CA ALA A 460 -2.35 10.11 -4.72
C ALA A 460 -1.23 11.04 -5.22
N ILE A 461 -1.60 12.05 -6.04
CA ILE A 461 -0.65 12.99 -6.68
C ILE A 461 0.15 13.74 -5.62
N SER A 462 -0.52 14.10 -4.53
CA SER A 462 0.11 14.57 -3.32
C SER A 462 -0.72 14.16 -2.11
N ASP A 463 -0.15 14.44 -0.96
CA ASP A 463 -0.70 14.36 0.38
C ASP A 463 -2.18 14.81 0.49
N ARG A 464 -2.56 15.87 -0.22
CA ARG A 464 -3.90 16.46 -0.13
C ARG A 464 -4.77 16.20 -1.35
N HIS A 465 -4.24 15.53 -2.37
CA HIS A 465 -4.91 15.36 -3.66
C HIS A 465 -4.97 13.88 -4.01
N SER A 466 -6.18 13.34 -4.03
CA SER A 466 -6.45 11.98 -4.51
C SER A 466 -7.32 12.02 -5.76
N PHE A 467 -6.96 11.19 -6.71
CA PHE A 467 -7.68 10.99 -7.96
C PHE A 467 -8.04 9.51 -8.09
N PHE A 468 -9.26 9.24 -8.53
CA PHE A 468 -9.77 7.91 -8.75
C PHE A 468 -10.36 7.87 -10.15
N THR A 469 -9.91 6.92 -10.96
CA THR A 469 -10.45 6.67 -12.29
C THR A 469 -11.00 5.27 -12.33
N THR A 470 -12.20 5.10 -12.84
CA THR A 470 -12.77 3.79 -13.14
C THR A 470 -13.29 3.80 -14.56
N PHE A 471 -12.94 2.77 -15.32
CA PHE A 471 -13.57 2.45 -16.58
C PHE A 471 -14.27 1.11 -16.43
N THR A 472 -15.55 1.06 -16.80
CA THR A 472 -16.36 -0.16 -16.75
C THR A 472 -16.98 -0.38 -18.12
N PHE A 473 -16.92 -1.62 -18.59
CA PHE A 473 -17.57 -2.08 -19.79
C PHE A 473 -18.57 -3.18 -19.42
N VAL A 474 -19.81 -3.03 -19.87
CA VAL A 474 -20.90 -3.98 -19.63
C VAL A 474 -21.41 -4.47 -20.98
N ALA A 475 -21.56 -5.78 -21.11
CA ALA A 475 -22.26 -6.41 -22.23
C ALA A 475 -23.40 -7.25 -21.68
N ASN A 476 -24.64 -6.80 -21.90
CA ASN A 476 -25.84 -7.52 -21.55
C ASN A 476 -26.39 -8.23 -22.78
N ASN A 477 -26.46 -9.56 -22.73
CA ASN A 477 -26.99 -10.36 -23.81
C ASN A 477 -28.35 -10.92 -23.39
N ASN A 478 -29.37 -10.60 -24.17
CA ASN A 478 -30.70 -11.15 -24.06
C ASN A 478 -31.14 -11.67 -25.43
N ARG A 479 -32.14 -12.56 -25.46
CA ARG A 479 -32.77 -12.99 -26.72
C ARG A 479 -33.68 -11.91 -27.31
N GLU A 480 -34.21 -11.03 -26.48
CA GLU A 480 -34.96 -9.85 -26.91
C GLU A 480 -34.00 -8.69 -27.17
N ASP A 481 -34.05 -8.14 -28.39
CA ASP A 481 -33.10 -7.11 -28.82
C ASP A 481 -33.27 -5.80 -28.02
N THR A 482 -34.44 -5.55 -27.42
CA THR A 482 -34.75 -4.35 -26.61
C THR A 482 -34.06 -4.35 -25.25
N THR A 483 -33.74 -5.52 -24.70
CA THR A 483 -33.05 -5.67 -23.40
C THR A 483 -31.55 -5.95 -23.56
N ALA A 484 -31.10 -6.28 -24.77
CA ALA A 484 -29.69 -6.43 -25.09
C ALA A 484 -28.98 -5.08 -25.31
N TYR A 485 -27.87 -4.84 -24.61
CA TYR A 485 -27.11 -3.59 -24.73
C TYR A 485 -25.61 -3.76 -24.43
N LYS A 486 -24.83 -2.78 -24.89
CA LYS A 486 -23.43 -2.58 -24.50
C LYS A 486 -23.25 -1.21 -23.87
N GLU A 487 -22.62 -1.15 -22.71
CA GLU A 487 -22.37 0.09 -22.00
C GLU A 487 -20.90 0.27 -21.69
N SER A 488 -20.41 1.49 -21.86
CA SER A 488 -19.10 1.94 -21.38
C SER A 488 -19.31 3.11 -20.43
N ASN A 489 -18.77 3.01 -19.22
CA ASN A 489 -18.78 4.07 -18.23
C ASN A 489 -17.33 4.46 -17.87
N LEU A 490 -17.03 5.76 -17.94
CA LEU A 490 -15.81 6.36 -17.42
C LEU A 490 -16.16 7.28 -16.24
N ASN A 491 -15.71 6.92 -15.04
CA ASN A 491 -15.86 7.72 -13.84
C ASN A 491 -14.50 8.27 -13.38
N TRP A 492 -14.41 9.59 -13.23
CA TRP A 492 -13.31 10.29 -12.59
C TRP A 492 -13.79 10.96 -11.32
N SER A 493 -13.09 10.73 -10.22
CA SER A 493 -13.36 11.35 -8.94
C SER A 493 -12.08 11.98 -8.41
N TYR A 494 -12.15 13.26 -8.05
CA TYR A 494 -11.09 14.03 -7.48
C TYR A 494 -11.48 14.47 -6.08
N ASN A 495 -10.55 14.39 -5.13
CA ASN A 495 -10.77 14.83 -3.77
C ASN A 495 -9.55 15.62 -3.26
N TYR A 496 -9.83 16.78 -2.67
CA TYR A 496 -8.86 17.69 -2.09
C TYR A 496 -9.12 17.87 -0.59
N LEU A 497 -8.13 17.54 0.24
CA LEU A 497 -8.20 17.74 1.69
C LEU A 497 -7.82 19.18 2.05
N VAL A 498 -8.75 19.88 2.70
CA VAL A 498 -8.56 21.28 3.08
C VAL A 498 -7.62 21.36 4.29
N PRO A 499 -6.43 21.99 4.17
CA PRO A 499 -5.42 21.87 5.20
C PRO A 499 -5.68 22.67 6.47
N TRP A 500 -6.51 23.71 6.40
CA TRP A 500 -6.84 24.57 7.54
C TRP A 500 -8.13 24.15 8.26
N VAL A 501 -8.89 23.18 7.74
CA VAL A 501 -10.07 22.62 8.41
C VAL A 501 -9.94 21.10 8.45
N LYS A 502 -9.71 20.57 9.65
CA LYS A 502 -9.56 19.12 9.85
C LYS A 502 -10.80 18.38 9.33
N ASN A 503 -10.57 17.31 8.58
CA ASN A 503 -11.57 16.40 8.00
C ASN A 503 -12.57 17.03 7.00
N LEU A 504 -12.33 18.26 6.54
CA LEU A 504 -13.06 18.85 5.43
C LEU A 504 -12.37 18.49 4.11
N SER A 505 -13.16 18.12 3.10
CA SER A 505 -12.67 17.87 1.76
C SER A 505 -13.56 18.52 0.70
N LEU A 506 -12.94 18.88 -0.42
CA LEU A 506 -13.62 19.30 -1.65
C LEU A 506 -13.56 18.14 -2.63
N ASN A 507 -14.70 17.73 -3.17
CA ASN A 507 -14.76 16.62 -4.10
C ASN A 507 -15.37 17.09 -5.43
N ALA A 508 -14.85 16.53 -6.52
CA ALA A 508 -15.39 16.73 -7.85
C ALA A 508 -15.48 15.37 -8.55
N THR A 509 -16.57 15.12 -9.27
CA THR A 509 -16.74 13.89 -10.04
C THR A 509 -17.16 14.21 -11.47
N TYR A 510 -16.72 13.36 -12.39
CA TYR A 510 -17.12 13.34 -13.79
C TYR A 510 -17.49 11.90 -14.11
N ASP A 511 -18.73 11.66 -14.52
CA ASP A 511 -19.21 10.35 -14.95
C ASP A 511 -19.66 10.48 -16.41
N TYR A 512 -19.14 9.64 -17.28
CA TYR A 512 -19.52 9.59 -18.68
C TYR A 512 -20.00 8.19 -19.00
N ARG A 513 -21.26 8.06 -19.39
CA ARG A 513 -21.91 6.80 -19.73
C ARG A 513 -22.38 6.83 -21.18
N TYR A 514 -21.92 5.86 -21.95
CA TYR A 514 -22.38 5.58 -23.31
C TYR A 514 -23.01 4.20 -23.33
N ARG A 515 -24.29 4.12 -23.70
CA ARG A 515 -25.03 2.85 -23.82
C ARG A 515 -25.55 2.71 -25.24
N ASP A 516 -25.29 1.58 -25.87
CA ASP A 516 -25.76 1.22 -27.20
C ASP A 516 -26.75 0.05 -27.06
N ASN A 517 -28.02 0.31 -27.33
CA ASN A 517 -29.08 -0.70 -27.32
C ASN A 517 -29.18 -1.29 -28.73
N HIS A 518 -29.52 -2.58 -28.88
CA HIS A 518 -29.53 -3.20 -30.21
C HIS A 518 -30.63 -2.64 -31.15
N VAL A 519 -31.73 -2.13 -30.59
CA VAL A 519 -32.91 -1.64 -31.34
C VAL A 519 -33.00 -0.11 -31.38
N GLU A 520 -32.49 0.57 -30.35
CA GLU A 520 -32.54 2.04 -30.23
C GLU A 520 -31.17 2.65 -30.53
N THR A 521 -31.14 3.92 -30.92
CA THR A 521 -29.85 4.62 -31.03
C THR A 521 -29.17 4.78 -29.66
N ALA A 522 -27.86 4.95 -29.66
CA ALA A 522 -27.11 5.07 -28.41
C ALA A 522 -27.61 6.20 -27.50
N THR A 523 -27.58 5.95 -26.18
CA THR A 523 -27.86 6.91 -25.11
C THR A 523 -26.55 7.40 -24.52
N VAL A 524 -26.41 8.72 -24.36
CA VAL A 524 -25.23 9.35 -23.76
C VAL A 524 -25.66 10.19 -22.56
N VAL A 525 -25.03 9.96 -21.42
CA VAL A 525 -25.24 10.71 -20.19
C VAL A 525 -23.88 11.16 -19.65
N THR A 526 -23.77 12.46 -19.34
CA THR A 526 -22.61 13.02 -18.67
C THR A 526 -23.07 13.67 -17.37
N LEU A 527 -22.40 13.32 -16.26
CA LEU A 527 -22.64 13.91 -14.95
C LEU A 527 -21.38 14.64 -14.48
N TYR A 528 -21.51 15.93 -14.21
CA TYR A 528 -20.48 16.70 -13.51
C TYR A 528 -20.94 16.96 -12.09
N SER A 529 -20.10 16.71 -11.10
CA SER A 529 -20.40 17.05 -9.71
C SER A 529 -19.26 17.82 -9.08
N GLY A 530 -19.61 18.78 -8.23
CA GLY A 530 -18.67 19.46 -7.35
C GLY A 530 -19.32 19.67 -5.99
N GLY A 531 -18.56 19.50 -4.92
CA GLY A 531 -19.10 19.67 -3.59
C GLY A 531 -18.08 19.59 -2.48
N ILE A 532 -18.63 19.51 -1.27
CA ILE A 532 -17.88 19.49 -0.02
C ILE A 532 -18.30 18.28 0.79
N SER A 533 -17.34 17.68 1.50
CA SER A 533 -17.61 16.63 2.46
C SER A 533 -16.91 16.89 3.78
N TYR A 534 -17.54 16.53 4.88
CA TYR A 534 -16.97 16.62 6.22
C TYR A 534 -17.12 15.28 6.92
N THR A 535 -16.04 14.78 7.51
CA THR A 535 -16.01 13.50 8.22
C THR A 535 -15.69 13.69 9.71
N PHE A 536 -16.43 13.01 10.58
CA PHE A 536 -16.26 13.03 12.03
C PHE A 536 -15.43 11.84 12.49
#